data_AF-A0A2N2X4K9-F1
#
_entry.id   AF-A0A2N2X4K9-F1
#
_cell.length_a   1.000
_cell.length_b   1.000
_cell.length_c   1.000
_cell.angle_alpha   90.00
_cell.angle_beta   90.00
_cell.angle_gamma   90.00
#
_symmetry.space_group_name_H-M   'P 1'
#
loop_
_entity.id
_entity.type
_entity.pdbx_description
1 polymer ?
#
loop_
_entity_poly.entity_id
_entity_poly.type
_entity_poly.pdbx_seq_one_letter_code
_entity_poly.pdbx_strand_id
1 'polypeptide(L)'
;MKKFIVVSFIAFAFICAPNQESQAQVLDGIYVKEHVPARKPAPYKFLRESDVMWSKRVWRVIDLREKINHPLYYPTTQIGDRMSLVDLMIWGINNEGITPYATDDDRFTQPITRSQIDVAFGAVPKTITFTDENGNEVSKTITEEKNTSEVKQFIVKEDWFFDRQHSIMDARIIGLCPVRWYTVESQTGDVDEDATIRIQQVFWIYFPEARRIFSNHEVFNQFNDAERRTFDDIFFKRKFNSFIVRESNVQDDRGISEYTLGLQSLLEAERIKKRISDYEQDLWNY
;
A
#
# COMPACT_ATOMS: atom_id res chain seq x y z
N MET A 1 -43.81 -47.46 -50.24
CA MET A 1 -42.87 -47.59 -51.38
C MET A 1 -42.50 -46.16 -51.77
N LYS A 2 -41.26 -45.65 -51.80
CA LYS A 2 -39.92 -46.22 -52.00
C LYS A 2 -38.91 -45.56 -51.05
N LYS A 3 -37.87 -46.32 -50.68
CA LYS A 3 -36.70 -45.96 -49.85
C LYS A 3 -35.56 -45.40 -50.71
N PHE A 4 -34.68 -44.57 -50.14
CA PHE A 4 -33.20 -44.47 -50.34
C PHE A 4 -32.70 -43.37 -49.37
N ILE A 5 -32.09 -43.64 -48.19
CA ILE A 5 -30.74 -44.11 -47.84
C ILE A 5 -29.60 -43.13 -48.21
N VAL A 6 -29.15 -42.39 -47.18
CA VAL A 6 -27.76 -42.10 -46.69
C VAL A 6 -26.76 -41.42 -47.62
N VAL A 7 -26.18 -40.28 -47.18
CA VAL A 7 -24.74 -40.02 -46.92
C VAL A 7 -24.63 -38.67 -46.16
N SER A 8 -24.49 -38.66 -44.83
CA SER A 8 -23.27 -38.29 -44.08
C SER A 8 -22.56 -37.00 -44.53
N PHE A 9 -22.85 -35.88 -43.86
CA PHE A 9 -21.88 -34.78 -43.67
C PHE A 9 -22.21 -34.04 -42.36
N ILE A 10 -22.00 -34.72 -41.23
CA ILE A 10 -21.87 -34.03 -39.94
C ILE A 10 -20.50 -33.36 -40.00
N ALA A 11 -20.49 -32.09 -40.41
CA ALA A 11 -19.36 -31.20 -40.25
C ALA A 11 -19.13 -31.04 -38.75
N PHE A 12 -18.28 -31.91 -38.21
CA PHE A 12 -17.69 -31.74 -36.89
C PHE A 12 -16.79 -30.50 -37.02
N ALA A 13 -17.36 -29.34 -36.71
CA ALA A 13 -16.60 -28.12 -36.50
C ALA A 13 -15.69 -28.39 -35.29
N PHE A 14 -14.47 -28.85 -35.60
CA PHE A 14 -13.33 -28.78 -34.71
C PHE A 14 -13.12 -27.31 -34.40
N ILE A 15 -13.81 -26.82 -33.37
CA ILE A 15 -13.45 -25.58 -32.71
C ILE A 15 -12.08 -25.88 -32.10
N CYS A 16 -11.07 -25.41 -32.82
CA CYS A 16 -9.71 -25.26 -32.34
C CYS A 16 -9.79 -24.47 -31.03
N ALA A 17 -9.85 -25.18 -29.91
CA ALA A 17 -9.59 -24.57 -28.62
C ALA A 17 -8.17 -24.00 -28.73
N PRO A 18 -7.94 -22.71 -28.44
CA PRO A 18 -6.59 -22.23 -28.32
C PRO A 18 -5.91 -23.09 -27.26
N ASN A 19 -4.82 -23.74 -27.64
CA ASN A 19 -3.92 -24.39 -26.70
C ASN A 19 -3.60 -23.34 -25.63
N GLN A 20 -4.22 -23.46 -24.46
CA GLN A 20 -3.61 -22.88 -23.26
C GLN A 20 -2.31 -23.63 -23.14
N GLU A 21 -1.22 -22.96 -23.52
CA GLU A 21 0.11 -23.38 -23.16
C GLU A 21 0.09 -23.59 -21.64
N SER A 22 0.00 -24.85 -21.22
CA SER A 22 0.31 -25.20 -19.85
C SER A 22 1.81 -24.91 -19.74
N GLN A 23 2.14 -23.70 -19.31
CA GLN A 23 3.46 -23.37 -18.82
C GLN A 23 3.80 -24.51 -17.86
N ALA A 24 4.73 -25.37 -18.27
CA ALA A 24 5.21 -26.44 -17.41
C ALA A 24 5.79 -25.72 -16.21
N GLN A 25 5.04 -25.71 -15.11
CA GLN A 25 5.45 -25.00 -13.90
C GLN A 25 6.55 -25.84 -13.29
N VAL A 26 7.76 -25.64 -13.79
CA VAL A 26 8.99 -26.14 -13.18
C VAL A 26 8.94 -25.60 -11.75
N LEU A 27 8.85 -26.52 -10.80
CA LEU A 27 8.78 -26.18 -9.38
C LEU A 27 10.11 -25.55 -8.98
N ASP A 28 10.14 -24.22 -8.90
CA ASP A 28 11.25 -23.48 -8.33
C ASP A 28 11.13 -23.52 -6.80
N GLY A 29 11.65 -24.59 -6.19
CA GLY A 29 11.64 -24.79 -4.74
C GLY A 29 11.57 -26.26 -4.32
N ILE A 30 11.64 -26.47 -3.00
CA ILE A 30 11.58 -27.82 -2.40
C ILE A 30 10.13 -28.35 -2.40
N TYR A 31 9.15 -27.46 -2.34
CA TYR A 31 7.71 -27.79 -2.25
C TYR A 31 6.84 -26.64 -2.78
N VAL A 32 5.59 -26.96 -3.16
CA VAL A 32 4.57 -25.97 -3.53
C VAL A 32 3.98 -25.36 -2.26
N LYS A 33 3.90 -24.03 -2.19
CA LYS A 33 3.34 -23.32 -1.04
C LYS A 33 1.82 -23.26 -1.12
N GLU A 34 1.13 -24.00 -0.26
CA GLU A 34 -0.34 -24.01 -0.22
C GLU A 34 -0.93 -23.03 0.80
N HIS A 35 -0.21 -22.75 1.89
CA HIS A 35 -0.78 -22.06 3.05
C HIS A 35 -1.03 -20.57 2.85
N VAL A 36 -0.22 -19.87 2.04
CA VAL A 36 -0.29 -18.41 1.93
C VAL A 36 -1.29 -17.93 0.87
N PRO A 37 -1.29 -18.46 -0.37
CA PRO A 37 -2.23 -17.98 -1.41
C PRO A 37 -3.72 -18.15 -1.07
N ALA A 38 -4.07 -19.12 -0.21
CA ALA A 38 -5.44 -19.40 0.21
C ALA A 38 -5.80 -18.81 1.59
N ARG A 39 -4.92 -18.01 2.19
CA ARG A 39 -5.07 -17.55 3.57
C ARG A 39 -6.11 -16.44 3.68
N LYS A 40 -7.07 -16.62 4.59
CA LYS A 40 -8.02 -15.55 4.94
C LYS A 40 -7.44 -14.66 6.04
N PRO A 41 -7.69 -13.34 6.01
CA PRO A 41 -7.29 -12.44 7.09
C PRO A 41 -7.93 -12.85 8.41
N ALA A 42 -7.20 -12.65 9.51
CA ALA A 42 -7.76 -12.90 10.84
C ALA A 42 -8.89 -11.89 11.12
N PRO A 43 -10.12 -12.34 11.45
CA PRO A 43 -11.23 -11.43 11.69
C PRO A 43 -10.96 -10.56 12.93
N TYR A 44 -11.39 -9.30 12.88
CA TYR A 44 -11.41 -8.48 14.08
C TYR A 44 -12.44 -9.02 15.07
N LYS A 45 -12.17 -8.81 16.35
CA LYS A 45 -13.14 -9.10 17.40
C LYS A 45 -14.37 -8.21 17.21
N PHE A 46 -15.54 -8.79 17.40
CA PHE A 46 -16.78 -8.03 17.40
C PHE A 46 -16.75 -7.04 18.56
N LEU A 47 -17.02 -5.77 18.28
CA LEU A 47 -17.00 -4.68 19.24
C LEU A 47 -18.34 -3.96 19.16
N ARG A 48 -19.02 -3.82 20.30
CA ARG A 48 -20.24 -3.03 20.42
C ARG A 48 -19.85 -1.61 20.84
N GLU A 49 -20.61 -0.63 20.38
CA GLU A 49 -20.41 0.77 20.75
C GLU A 49 -20.43 0.99 22.27
N SER A 50 -21.32 0.30 22.99
CA SER A 50 -21.44 0.38 24.46
C SER A 50 -20.22 -0.13 25.23
N ASP A 51 -19.36 -0.91 24.59
CA ASP A 51 -18.17 -1.49 25.22
C ASP A 51 -16.90 -0.67 24.96
N VAL A 52 -16.99 0.37 24.12
CA VAL A 52 -15.90 1.33 23.91
C VAL A 52 -15.95 2.40 25.00
N MET A 53 -15.07 2.29 25.99
CA MET A 53 -14.98 3.30 27.06
C MET A 53 -14.23 4.56 26.61
N TRP A 54 -13.25 4.37 25.74
CA TRP A 54 -12.39 5.43 25.24
C TRP A 54 -11.94 5.11 23.84
N SER A 55 -11.85 6.13 23.00
CA SER A 55 -11.30 6.02 21.66
C SER A 55 -10.52 7.27 21.29
N LYS A 56 -9.42 7.10 20.56
CA LYS A 56 -8.60 8.18 20.03
C LYS A 56 -8.10 7.81 18.64
N ARG A 57 -8.25 8.72 17.69
CA ARG A 57 -7.74 8.53 16.33
C ARG A 57 -6.36 9.16 16.20
N VAL A 58 -5.45 8.45 15.54
CA VAL A 58 -4.05 8.82 15.41
C VAL A 58 -3.57 8.52 14.00
N TRP A 59 -2.77 9.43 13.43
CA TRP A 59 -2.03 9.18 12.20
C TRP A 59 -0.56 9.00 12.54
N ARG A 60 -0.03 7.89 12.06
CA ARG A 60 1.36 7.50 12.26
C ARG A 60 2.10 7.47 10.94
N VAL A 61 3.36 7.83 10.94
CA VAL A 61 4.25 7.62 9.81
C VAL A 61 5.16 6.43 10.10
N ILE A 62 5.14 5.45 9.21
CA ILE A 62 6.12 4.36 9.12
C ILE A 62 7.20 4.83 8.15
N ASP A 63 8.45 4.96 8.62
CA ASP A 63 9.58 5.25 7.75
C ASP A 63 10.23 3.94 7.27
N LEU A 64 10.25 3.75 5.95
CA LEU A 64 10.78 2.55 5.31
C LEU A 64 12.31 2.48 5.33
N ARG A 65 12.97 3.60 5.59
CA ARG A 65 14.43 3.68 5.76
C ARG A 65 14.90 3.00 7.04
N GLU A 66 14.01 2.76 7.99
CA GLU A 66 14.34 2.06 9.21
C GLU A 66 14.45 0.54 8.96
N LYS A 67 15.47 -0.09 9.58
CA LYS A 67 15.78 -1.51 9.37
C LYS A 67 14.62 -2.45 9.68
N ILE A 68 13.84 -2.14 10.70
CA ILE A 68 12.67 -2.93 11.11
C ILE A 68 11.55 -2.90 10.05
N ASN A 69 11.47 -1.83 9.26
CA ASN A 69 10.42 -1.61 8.26
C ASN A 69 10.86 -2.02 6.83
N HIS A 70 12.13 -2.39 6.63
CA HIS A 70 12.64 -2.90 5.34
C HIS A 70 11.80 -4.01 4.68
N PRO A 71 11.17 -4.95 5.43
CA PRO A 71 10.29 -5.94 4.82
C PRO A 71 9.10 -5.33 4.04
N LEU A 72 8.69 -4.09 4.35
CA LEU A 72 7.61 -3.40 3.63
C LEU A 72 8.09 -2.70 2.35
N TYR A 73 9.39 -2.41 2.24
CA TYR A 73 10.00 -1.65 1.14
C TYR A 73 10.62 -2.56 0.08
N TYR A 74 11.33 -3.59 0.50
CA TYR A 74 11.98 -4.50 -0.43
C TYR A 74 11.02 -5.63 -0.85
N PRO A 75 11.13 -6.11 -2.09
CA PRO A 75 12.13 -5.74 -3.11
C PRO A 75 11.73 -4.50 -3.91
N THR A 76 12.72 -3.72 -4.35
CA THR A 76 12.52 -2.50 -5.18
C THR A 76 11.97 -2.80 -6.56
N THR A 77 12.29 -3.97 -7.09
CA THR A 77 11.69 -4.54 -8.30
C THR A 77 11.06 -5.87 -7.94
N GLN A 78 9.98 -6.26 -8.62
CA GLN A 78 9.32 -7.54 -8.33
C GLN A 78 10.29 -8.70 -8.64
N ILE A 79 10.45 -9.61 -7.68
CA ILE A 79 11.30 -10.81 -7.82
C ILE A 79 10.41 -12.03 -7.61
N GLY A 80 9.99 -12.66 -8.70
CA GLY A 80 9.05 -13.79 -8.67
C GLY A 80 7.76 -13.39 -7.95
N ASP A 81 7.45 -14.09 -6.86
CA ASP A 81 6.25 -13.85 -6.04
C ASP A 81 6.44 -12.74 -4.99
N ARG A 82 7.66 -12.22 -4.80
CA ARG A 82 7.96 -11.17 -3.82
C ARG A 82 7.76 -9.79 -4.43
N MET A 83 7.01 -8.95 -3.73
CA MET A 83 6.71 -7.58 -4.14
C MET A 83 6.76 -6.62 -2.95
N SER A 84 7.04 -5.34 -3.21
CA SER A 84 6.98 -4.30 -2.17
C SER A 84 5.52 -4.05 -1.74
N LEU A 85 5.31 -3.40 -0.60
CA LEU A 85 3.96 -3.06 -0.16
C LEU A 85 3.25 -2.13 -1.17
N VAL A 86 3.98 -1.18 -1.77
CA VAL A 86 3.42 -0.24 -2.75
C VAL A 86 3.05 -0.95 -4.04
N ASP A 87 3.95 -1.77 -4.58
CA ASP A 87 3.67 -2.54 -5.78
C ASP A 87 2.48 -3.47 -5.56
N LEU A 88 2.36 -4.04 -4.37
CA LEU A 88 1.22 -4.86 -4.01
C LEU A 88 -0.10 -4.07 -4.02
N MET A 89 -0.09 -2.84 -3.49
CA MET A 89 -1.27 -1.98 -3.52
C MET A 89 -1.66 -1.59 -4.94
N ILE A 90 -0.68 -1.26 -5.80
CA ILE A 90 -0.92 -0.97 -7.22
C ILE A 90 -1.46 -2.21 -7.95
N TRP A 91 -0.87 -3.37 -7.70
CA TRP A 91 -1.33 -4.66 -8.25
C TRP A 91 -2.76 -4.97 -7.80
N GLY A 92 -3.09 -4.72 -6.54
CA GLY A 92 -4.44 -4.87 -5.99
C GLY A 92 -5.48 -3.96 -6.63
N ILE A 93 -5.12 -2.71 -6.91
CA ILE A 93 -5.98 -1.75 -7.65
C ILE A 93 -6.19 -2.20 -9.10
N ASN A 94 -5.17 -2.81 -9.71
CA ASN A 94 -5.22 -3.22 -11.11
C ASN A 94 -6.02 -4.52 -11.33
N ASN A 95 -5.82 -5.51 -10.45
CA ASN A 95 -6.28 -6.88 -10.68
C ASN A 95 -7.42 -7.31 -9.74
N GLU A 96 -7.38 -6.89 -8.48
CA GLU A 96 -8.37 -7.31 -7.47
C GLU A 96 -9.49 -6.29 -7.23
N GLY A 97 -9.36 -5.08 -7.77
CA GLY A 97 -10.39 -4.05 -7.71
C GLY A 97 -10.46 -3.29 -6.39
N ILE A 98 -9.33 -3.16 -5.68
CA ILE A 98 -9.24 -2.25 -4.53
C ILE A 98 -9.60 -0.82 -4.96
N THR A 99 -10.44 -0.16 -4.17
CA THR A 99 -10.78 1.26 -4.38
C THR A 99 -9.72 2.20 -3.78
N PRO A 100 -9.00 3.00 -4.58
CA PRO A 100 -8.14 4.06 -4.07
C PRO A 100 -8.94 5.35 -3.85
N TYR A 101 -8.54 6.14 -2.85
CA TYR A 101 -9.19 7.39 -2.46
C TYR A 101 -8.23 8.58 -2.54
N ALA A 102 -8.79 9.77 -2.73
CA ALA A 102 -8.05 11.02 -2.82
C ALA A 102 -7.37 11.40 -1.49
N THR A 103 -6.29 12.19 -1.58
CA THR A 103 -5.52 12.66 -0.42
C THR A 103 -6.06 13.94 0.22
N ASP A 104 -7.07 14.56 -0.41
CA ASP A 104 -7.60 15.87 0.01
C ASP A 104 -8.40 15.79 1.32
N ASP A 105 -9.12 14.68 1.52
CA ASP A 105 -9.91 14.42 2.72
C ASP A 105 -9.58 13.01 3.24
N ASP A 106 -9.12 12.92 4.49
CA ASP A 106 -8.74 11.66 5.14
C ASP A 106 -9.94 10.73 5.40
N ARG A 107 -11.15 11.08 4.93
CA ARG A 107 -12.41 10.37 5.22
C ARG A 107 -12.83 9.36 4.15
N PHE A 108 -12.00 9.11 3.13
CA PHE A 108 -12.30 8.15 2.04
C PHE A 108 -13.59 8.50 1.27
N THR A 109 -13.84 9.79 1.06
CA THR A 109 -15.08 10.27 0.42
C THR A 109 -15.03 10.17 -1.11
N GLN A 110 -13.87 10.46 -1.70
CA GLN A 110 -13.71 10.56 -3.16
C GLN A 110 -12.79 9.46 -3.67
N PRO A 111 -13.31 8.46 -4.42
CA PRO A 111 -12.47 7.48 -5.08
C PRO A 111 -11.74 8.12 -6.27
N ILE A 112 -10.49 7.72 -6.50
CA ILE A 112 -9.66 8.20 -7.61
C ILE A 112 -9.50 7.12 -8.70
N THR A 113 -9.16 7.56 -9.89
CA THR A 113 -8.90 6.68 -11.03
C THR A 113 -7.41 6.34 -11.15
N ARG A 114 -7.10 5.27 -11.89
CA ARG A 114 -5.72 4.81 -12.13
C ARG A 114 -4.86 5.90 -12.77
N SER A 115 -5.40 6.64 -13.74
CA SER A 115 -4.67 7.74 -14.39
C SER A 115 -4.27 8.85 -13.40
N GLN A 116 -5.09 9.14 -12.39
CA GLN A 116 -4.76 10.13 -11.37
C GLN A 116 -3.65 9.64 -10.44
N ILE A 117 -3.63 8.35 -10.10
CA ILE A 117 -2.51 7.73 -9.35
C ILE A 117 -1.22 7.85 -10.15
N ASP A 118 -1.28 7.63 -11.46
CA ASP A 118 -0.11 7.67 -12.35
C ASP A 118 0.47 9.08 -12.42
N VAL A 119 -0.40 10.09 -12.49
CA VAL A 119 -0.02 11.50 -12.39
C VAL A 119 0.62 11.80 -11.02
N ALA A 120 0.08 11.27 -9.92
CA ALA A 120 0.67 11.44 -8.58
C ALA A 120 2.04 10.78 -8.44
N PHE A 121 2.27 9.67 -9.15
CA PHE A 121 3.59 9.04 -9.31
C PHE A 121 4.49 9.70 -10.37
N GLY A 122 4.05 10.81 -10.98
CA GLY A 122 4.85 11.55 -11.96
C GLY A 122 5.01 10.84 -13.30
N ALA A 123 4.24 9.78 -13.56
CA ALA A 123 4.18 9.10 -14.86
C ALA A 123 3.35 9.92 -15.86
N VAL A 124 3.66 11.22 -15.97
CA VAL A 124 3.05 12.12 -16.94
C VAL A 124 3.82 11.98 -18.26
N PRO A 125 3.15 11.83 -19.41
CA PRO A 125 3.82 11.82 -20.70
C PRO A 125 4.53 13.16 -20.92
N LYS A 126 5.87 13.16 -20.88
CA LYS A 126 6.67 14.30 -21.27
C LYS A 126 6.92 14.22 -22.77
N THR A 127 6.59 15.31 -23.46
CA THR A 127 6.93 15.45 -24.87
C THR A 127 8.30 16.13 -24.93
N ILE A 128 9.30 15.39 -25.38
CA ILE A 128 10.61 15.95 -25.68
C ILE A 128 10.73 16.12 -27.18
N THR A 129 11.18 17.31 -27.59
CA THR A 129 11.43 17.64 -28.99
C THR A 129 12.89 17.30 -29.31
N PHE A 130 13.11 16.50 -30.34
CA PHE A 130 14.43 16.27 -30.91
C PHE A 130 14.46 16.84 -32.32
N THR A 131 15.56 17.51 -32.66
CA THR A 131 15.85 17.91 -34.04
C THR A 131 16.54 16.73 -34.74
N ASP A 132 15.91 16.19 -35.78
CA ASP A 132 16.50 15.13 -36.61
C ASP A 132 17.64 15.68 -37.49
N GLU A 133 18.48 14.81 -38.07
CA GLU A 133 19.61 15.20 -38.95
C GLU A 133 19.17 16.04 -40.18
N ASN A 134 17.87 16.03 -40.51
CA ASN A 134 17.24 16.82 -41.57
C ASN A 134 16.62 18.15 -41.11
N GLY A 135 16.81 18.57 -39.85
CA GLY A 135 16.35 19.87 -39.34
C GLY A 135 14.84 19.97 -39.04
N ASN A 136 14.12 18.84 -39.05
CA ASN A 136 12.71 18.79 -38.64
C ASN A 136 12.60 18.46 -37.15
N GLU A 137 11.74 19.18 -36.42
CA GLU A 137 11.43 18.88 -35.02
C GLU A 137 10.43 17.71 -34.96
N VAL A 138 10.90 16.56 -34.48
CA VAL A 138 10.04 15.40 -34.23
C VAL A 138 9.81 15.33 -32.72
N SER A 139 8.55 15.42 -32.31
CA SER A 139 8.15 15.25 -30.92
C SER A 139 7.98 13.76 -30.60
N LYS A 140 8.71 13.28 -29.60
CA LYS A 140 8.52 11.92 -29.06
C LYS A 140 7.90 12.05 -27.68
N THR A 141 6.71 11.48 -27.51
CA THR A 141 6.09 11.33 -26.20
C THR A 141 6.77 10.19 -25.46
N ILE A 142 7.52 10.49 -24.42
CA ILE A 142 8.06 9.49 -23.50
C ILE A 142 7.15 9.47 -22.27
N THR A 143 6.62 8.30 -21.94
CA THR A 143 5.94 8.10 -20.66
C THR A 143 6.99 7.66 -19.66
N GLU A 144 7.25 8.47 -18.65
CA GLU A 144 8.12 8.05 -17.54
C GLU A 144 7.46 6.89 -16.79
N GLU A 145 8.25 5.86 -16.46
CA GLU A 145 7.76 4.71 -15.70
C GLU A 145 7.47 5.12 -14.25
N LYS A 146 6.52 4.41 -13.62
CA LYS A 146 6.16 4.65 -12.22
C LYS A 146 7.30 4.18 -11.34
N ASN A 147 8.03 5.13 -10.75
CA ASN A 147 9.08 4.81 -9.79
C ASN A 147 8.48 4.51 -8.41
N THR A 148 8.01 3.29 -8.21
CA THR A 148 7.52 2.83 -6.89
C THR A 148 8.59 2.95 -5.80
N SER A 149 9.86 2.79 -6.18
CA SER A 149 11.06 2.91 -5.32
C SER A 149 11.18 4.23 -4.58
N GLU A 150 10.53 5.30 -5.06
CA GLU A 150 10.60 6.62 -4.45
C GLU A 150 9.68 6.77 -3.23
N VAL A 151 8.81 5.80 -2.97
CA VAL A 151 7.99 5.77 -1.76
C VAL A 151 8.87 5.35 -0.58
N LYS A 152 9.10 6.30 0.34
CA LYS A 152 9.96 6.09 1.51
C LYS A 152 9.17 6.06 2.82
N GLN A 153 7.91 6.47 2.82
CA GLN A 153 7.11 6.58 4.03
C GLN A 153 5.67 6.12 3.77
N PHE A 154 5.01 5.63 4.82
CA PHE A 154 3.58 5.36 4.83
C PHE A 154 2.91 6.10 5.97
N ILE A 155 1.81 6.79 5.67
CA ILE A 155 0.90 7.30 6.71
C ILE A 155 -0.15 6.23 6.99
N VAL A 156 -0.27 5.86 8.25
CA VAL A 156 -1.25 4.90 8.76
C VAL A 156 -2.27 5.65 9.59
N LYS A 157 -3.54 5.55 9.22
CA LYS A 157 -4.66 6.07 10.00
C LYS A 157 -5.17 4.97 10.91
N GLU A 158 -5.09 5.18 12.23
CA GLU A 158 -5.44 4.19 13.25
C GLU A 158 -6.44 4.75 14.26
N ASP A 159 -7.37 3.91 14.69
CA ASP A 159 -8.24 4.16 15.84
C ASP A 159 -7.80 3.29 17.00
N TRP A 160 -7.32 3.94 18.05
CA TRP A 160 -7.05 3.35 19.35
C TRP A 160 -8.35 3.35 20.15
N PHE A 161 -8.70 2.22 20.74
CA PHE A 161 -9.86 2.14 21.61
C PHE A 161 -9.61 1.16 22.75
N PHE A 162 -10.28 1.42 23.87
CA PHE A 162 -10.29 0.51 25.02
C PHE A 162 -11.59 -0.28 25.03
N ASP A 163 -11.47 -1.61 24.94
CA ASP A 163 -12.61 -2.52 25.03
C ASP A 163 -12.83 -2.95 26.48
N ARG A 164 -13.98 -2.56 27.03
CA ARG A 164 -14.40 -2.88 28.39
C ARG A 164 -14.58 -4.38 28.65
N GLN A 165 -15.00 -5.16 27.65
CA GLN A 165 -15.26 -6.60 27.84
C GLN A 165 -13.97 -7.39 28.02
N HIS A 166 -12.95 -7.02 27.26
CA HIS A 166 -11.66 -7.71 27.26
C HIS A 166 -10.61 -7.01 28.14
N SER A 167 -10.89 -5.80 28.62
CA SER A 167 -9.97 -4.94 29.36
C SER A 167 -8.63 -4.75 28.63
N ILE A 168 -8.66 -4.63 27.30
CA ILE A 168 -7.45 -4.50 26.47
C ILE A 168 -7.59 -3.24 25.62
N MET A 169 -6.50 -2.49 25.50
CA MET A 169 -6.38 -1.45 24.50
C MET A 169 -5.97 -2.07 23.16
N ASP A 170 -6.76 -1.85 22.12
CA ASP A 170 -6.51 -2.37 20.79
C ASP A 170 -6.49 -1.23 19.76
N ALA A 171 -5.75 -1.44 18.67
CA ALA A 171 -5.55 -0.45 17.61
C ALA A 171 -6.03 -1.03 16.28
N ARG A 172 -7.03 -0.37 15.68
CA ARG A 172 -7.56 -0.74 14.36
C ARG A 172 -7.05 0.20 13.29
N ILE A 173 -6.36 -0.35 12.30
CA ILE A 173 -5.92 0.40 11.13
C ILE A 173 -7.12 0.57 10.20
N ILE A 174 -7.41 1.83 9.84
CA ILE A 174 -8.51 2.21 8.94
C ILE A 174 -7.99 2.38 7.53
N GLY A 175 -6.81 2.98 7.37
CA GLY A 175 -6.25 3.16 6.04
C GLY A 175 -4.75 3.36 6.02
N LEU A 176 -4.22 3.21 4.82
CA LEU A 176 -2.81 3.38 4.50
C LEU A 176 -2.69 4.36 3.33
N CYS A 177 -1.69 5.25 3.42
CA CYS A 177 -1.32 6.16 2.36
C CYS A 177 0.18 6.07 2.08
N PRO A 178 0.62 5.76 0.85
CA PRO A 178 2.01 5.89 0.45
C PRO A 178 2.41 7.37 0.36
N VAL A 179 3.63 7.67 0.78
CA VAL A 179 4.24 8.99 0.68
C VAL A 179 5.52 8.89 -0.14
N ARG A 180 5.50 9.57 -1.29
CA ARG A 180 6.61 9.65 -2.23
C ARG A 180 7.56 10.78 -1.85
N TRP A 181 8.85 10.49 -1.98
CA TRP A 181 9.96 11.43 -1.78
C TRP A 181 10.72 11.54 -3.10
N TYR A 182 10.49 12.63 -3.84
CA TYR A 182 11.11 12.85 -5.14
C TYR A 182 11.86 14.18 -5.17
N THR A 183 12.95 14.20 -5.92
CA THR A 183 13.69 15.42 -6.23
C THR A 183 13.14 15.99 -7.52
N VAL A 184 12.80 17.28 -7.51
CA VAL A 184 12.47 17.99 -8.74
C VAL A 184 13.72 18.69 -9.21
N GLU A 185 14.20 18.31 -10.38
CA GLU A 185 15.20 19.10 -11.10
C GLU A 185 14.49 20.28 -11.76
N SER A 186 14.84 21.51 -11.37
CA SER A 186 14.35 22.71 -12.07
C SER A 186 14.91 22.71 -13.48
N GLN A 187 14.03 22.64 -14.49
CA GLN A 187 14.40 22.69 -15.92
C GLN A 187 14.76 24.10 -16.42
N THR A 188 15.10 25.04 -15.55
CA THR A 188 15.62 26.36 -15.93
C THR A 188 17.13 26.28 -15.87
N GLY A 189 17.79 26.40 -17.02
CA GLY A 189 19.23 26.20 -17.20
C GLY A 189 20.14 27.26 -16.57
N ASP A 190 19.92 27.62 -15.30
CA ASP A 190 20.86 28.39 -14.49
C ASP A 190 21.32 27.53 -13.29
N VAL A 191 22.60 27.18 -13.34
CA VAL A 191 23.54 26.82 -12.27
C VAL A 191 22.96 26.41 -10.90
N ASP A 192 23.12 25.12 -10.58
CA ASP A 192 23.24 24.56 -9.21
C ASP A 192 22.31 25.12 -8.13
N GLU A 193 20.98 25.08 -8.34
CA GLU A 193 20.03 25.24 -7.25
C GLU A 193 19.74 23.90 -6.58
N ASP A 194 19.99 23.83 -5.26
CA ASP A 194 19.84 22.67 -4.39
C ASP A 194 18.59 21.82 -4.73
N ALA A 195 18.82 20.55 -5.10
CA ALA A 195 17.76 19.58 -5.38
C ALA A 195 16.78 19.51 -4.19
N THR A 196 15.66 20.22 -4.29
CA THR A 196 14.72 20.35 -3.19
C THR A 196 13.87 19.08 -3.12
N ILE A 197 13.97 18.36 -2.00
CA ILE A 197 13.18 17.15 -1.77
C ILE A 197 11.72 17.53 -1.56
N ARG A 198 10.83 17.05 -2.43
CA ARG A 198 9.38 17.18 -2.27
C ARG A 198 8.80 15.90 -1.67
N ILE A 199 7.86 16.11 -0.74
CA ILE A 199 7.12 15.05 -0.08
C ILE A 199 5.67 15.14 -0.56
N GLN A 200 5.15 14.05 -1.12
CA GLN A 200 3.80 14.02 -1.66
C GLN A 200 3.08 12.74 -1.25
N GLN A 201 1.85 12.90 -0.73
CA GLN A 201 0.92 11.80 -0.51
C GLN A 201 0.35 11.36 -1.85
N VAL A 202 0.25 10.06 -2.10
CA VAL A 202 -0.17 9.55 -3.41
C VAL A 202 -1.68 9.24 -3.43
N PHE A 203 -2.13 8.35 -2.55
CA PHE A 203 -3.54 7.95 -2.44
C PHE A 203 -3.82 7.21 -1.15
N TRP A 204 -5.07 7.20 -0.71
CA TRP A 204 -5.53 6.43 0.44
C TRP A 204 -6.12 5.08 0.01
N ILE A 205 -5.84 4.03 0.78
CA ILE A 205 -6.55 2.74 0.68
C ILE A 205 -7.26 2.45 1.98
N TYR A 206 -8.49 1.95 1.88
CA TYR A 206 -9.21 1.41 3.01
C TYR A 206 -8.62 0.06 3.43
N PHE A 207 -8.00 0.03 4.62
CA PHE A 207 -7.22 -1.11 5.07
C PHE A 207 -8.05 -2.40 5.19
N PRO A 208 -9.27 -2.40 5.76
CA PRO A 208 -10.09 -3.62 5.86
C PRO A 208 -10.39 -4.29 4.52
N GLU A 209 -10.54 -3.53 3.43
CA GLU A 209 -10.71 -4.06 2.07
C GLU A 209 -9.41 -4.69 1.57
N ALA A 210 -8.28 -4.01 1.77
CA ALA A 210 -6.96 -4.47 1.35
C ALA A 210 -6.44 -5.69 2.13
N ARG A 211 -6.99 -6.02 3.31
CA ARG A 211 -6.54 -7.15 4.13
C ARG A 211 -6.53 -8.48 3.38
N ARG A 212 -7.53 -8.72 2.50
CA ARG A 212 -7.60 -9.94 1.69
C ARG A 212 -6.35 -10.12 0.81
N ILE A 213 -5.85 -9.02 0.27
CA ILE A 213 -4.65 -9.03 -0.56
C ILE A 213 -3.41 -9.23 0.32
N PHE A 214 -3.34 -8.47 1.41
CA PHE A 214 -2.21 -8.52 2.33
C PHE A 214 -2.04 -9.87 3.02
N SER A 215 -3.09 -10.68 3.16
CA SER A 215 -2.99 -12.05 3.68
C SER A 215 -2.46 -13.06 2.66
N ASN A 216 -2.64 -12.81 1.36
CA ASN A 216 -2.26 -13.73 0.30
C ASN A 216 -0.81 -13.57 -0.17
N HIS A 217 -0.16 -12.45 0.20
CA HIS A 217 1.21 -12.16 -0.21
C HIS A 217 2.20 -12.24 0.94
N GLU A 218 3.28 -12.97 0.67
CA GLU A 218 4.38 -13.18 1.60
C GLU A 218 5.36 -12.02 1.58
N VAL A 219 5.90 -11.74 2.76
CA VAL A 219 6.97 -10.80 3.01
C VAL A 219 8.26 -11.55 3.29
N PHE A 220 9.37 -10.98 2.84
CA PHE A 220 10.69 -11.53 3.13
C PHE A 220 10.98 -11.52 4.64
N ASN A 221 11.39 -12.67 5.17
CA ASN A 221 11.84 -12.81 6.55
C ASN A 221 13.35 -12.97 6.56
N GLN A 222 14.05 -12.10 7.29
CA GLN A 222 15.52 -12.08 7.34
C GLN A 222 16.12 -13.31 8.03
N PHE A 223 15.39 -13.94 8.96
CA PHE A 223 15.93 -15.03 9.78
C PHE A 223 15.60 -16.42 9.23
N ASN A 224 14.45 -16.58 8.59
CA ASN A 224 13.99 -17.88 8.09
C ASN A 224 13.14 -17.71 6.83
N ASP A 225 13.66 -18.21 5.70
CA ASP A 225 12.99 -18.14 4.41
C ASP A 225 11.82 -19.13 4.26
N ALA A 226 11.77 -20.17 5.11
CA ALA A 226 10.67 -21.14 5.14
C ALA A 226 9.45 -20.60 5.90
N GLU A 227 9.66 -19.79 6.94
CA GLU A 227 8.58 -19.10 7.67
C GLU A 227 8.45 -17.68 7.14
N ARG A 228 7.82 -17.51 5.98
CA ARG A 228 7.47 -16.18 5.49
C ARG A 228 6.19 -15.69 6.17
N ARG A 229 6.22 -14.44 6.61
CA ARG A 229 5.04 -13.76 7.19
C ARG A 229 4.28 -13.07 6.08
N THR A 230 3.00 -12.83 6.28
CA THR A 230 2.20 -12.06 5.33
C THR A 230 2.24 -10.57 5.66
N PHE A 231 1.86 -9.71 4.71
CA PHE A 231 1.74 -8.28 4.99
C PHE A 231 0.68 -8.03 6.08
N ASP A 232 -0.43 -8.78 6.06
CA ASP A 232 -1.48 -8.70 7.10
C ASP A 232 -0.90 -9.05 8.48
N ASP A 233 -0.04 -10.06 8.61
CA ASP A 233 0.59 -10.42 9.88
C ASP A 233 1.46 -9.29 10.46
N ILE A 234 2.16 -8.52 9.61
CA ILE A 234 3.02 -7.42 10.06
C ILE A 234 2.16 -6.31 10.66
N PHE A 235 1.09 -5.92 9.97
CA PHE A 235 0.20 -4.88 10.45
C PHE A 235 -0.62 -5.33 11.65
N PHE A 236 -1.18 -6.53 11.61
CA PHE A 236 -1.99 -7.09 12.69
C PHE A 236 -1.20 -7.30 13.97
N LYS A 237 0.05 -7.79 13.88
CA LYS A 237 0.95 -7.94 15.04
C LYS A 237 1.75 -6.68 15.36
N ARG A 238 1.50 -5.57 14.64
CA ARG A 238 2.20 -4.28 14.78
C ARG A 238 3.73 -4.41 14.75
N LYS A 239 4.26 -5.26 13.87
CA LYS A 239 5.71 -5.49 13.69
C LYS A 239 6.35 -4.43 12.79
N PHE A 240 6.17 -3.17 13.14
CA PHE A 240 6.75 -2.02 12.45
C PHE A 240 7.07 -0.94 13.47
N ASN A 241 8.05 -0.10 13.16
CA ASN A 241 8.30 1.11 13.92
C ASN A 241 7.65 2.31 13.24
N SER A 242 7.15 3.23 14.05
CA SER A 242 6.42 4.40 13.58
C SER A 242 6.45 5.52 14.63
N PHE A 243 6.27 6.74 14.15
CA PHE A 243 6.06 7.92 14.99
C PHE A 243 4.70 8.55 14.69
N ILE A 244 4.12 9.22 15.68
CA ILE A 244 2.83 9.89 15.54
C ILE A 244 3.06 11.25 14.86
N VAL A 245 2.23 11.60 13.88
CA VAL A 245 2.30 12.90 13.17
C VAL A 245 1.06 13.75 13.44
N ARG A 246 -0.07 13.11 13.69
CA ARG A 246 -1.33 13.81 13.98
C ARG A 246 -2.16 12.98 14.96
N GLU A 247 -2.88 13.65 15.84
CA GLU A 247 -3.87 13.05 16.71
C GLU A 247 -5.21 13.76 16.55
N SER A 248 -6.31 13.05 16.80
CA SER A 248 -7.63 13.68 16.76
C SER A 248 -7.77 14.67 17.91
N ASN A 249 -8.04 15.94 17.63
CA ASN A 249 -8.07 17.00 18.62
C ASN A 249 -9.15 18.04 18.28
N VAL A 250 -9.44 18.92 19.24
CA VAL A 250 -10.44 19.99 19.07
C VAL A 250 -9.96 21.08 18.09
N GLN A 251 -8.65 21.12 17.80
CA GLN A 251 -7.99 22.12 16.95
C GLN A 251 -7.93 21.62 15.50
N ASP A 252 -9.07 21.20 14.96
CA ASP A 252 -9.24 20.69 13.59
C ASP A 252 -8.27 19.55 13.23
N ASP A 253 -8.01 18.66 14.18
CA ASP A 253 -7.04 17.56 14.03
C ASP A 253 -5.68 18.05 13.51
N ARG A 254 -5.20 19.23 13.94
CA ARG A 254 -3.93 19.79 13.43
C ARG A 254 -2.75 18.81 13.53
N GLY A 255 -1.87 18.82 12.53
CA GLY A 255 -0.63 18.05 12.56
C GLY A 255 0.35 18.58 13.60
N ILE A 256 1.20 17.70 14.14
CA ILE A 256 2.25 18.08 15.09
C ILE A 256 3.22 19.09 14.45
N SER A 257 3.54 18.90 13.17
CA SER A 257 4.40 19.78 12.39
C SER A 257 3.90 21.22 12.24
N GLU A 258 2.63 21.49 12.51
CA GLU A 258 2.05 22.83 12.36
C GLU A 258 2.34 23.73 13.57
N TYR A 259 2.61 23.16 14.74
CA TYR A 259 2.84 23.92 15.98
C TYR A 259 4.18 23.63 16.67
N THR A 260 4.90 22.58 16.27
CA THR A 260 6.26 22.30 16.74
C THR A 260 7.25 22.21 15.59
N LEU A 261 8.53 22.48 15.90
CA LEU A 261 9.61 22.46 14.92
C LEU A 261 10.67 21.41 15.29
N GLY A 262 11.11 20.64 14.30
CA GLY A 262 12.25 19.72 14.41
C GLY A 262 12.13 18.73 15.57
N LEU A 263 13.08 18.80 16.51
CA LEU A 263 13.16 17.90 17.67
C LEU A 263 11.90 17.95 18.55
N GLN A 264 11.27 19.11 18.67
CA GLN A 264 10.06 19.25 19.49
C GLN A 264 8.90 18.42 18.92
N SER A 265 8.83 18.26 17.60
CA SER A 265 7.82 17.41 16.97
C SER A 265 7.98 15.94 17.34
N LEU A 266 9.23 15.47 17.49
CA LEU A 266 9.51 14.11 17.93
C LEU A 266 9.17 13.91 19.41
N LEU A 267 9.54 14.85 20.28
CA LEU A 267 9.20 14.80 21.71
C LEU A 267 7.69 14.85 21.93
N GLU A 268 6.97 15.64 21.15
CA GLU A 268 5.52 15.73 21.23
C GLU A 268 4.85 14.44 20.71
N ALA A 269 5.37 13.84 19.64
CA ALA A 269 4.93 12.52 19.18
C ALA A 269 5.14 11.44 20.25
N GLU A 270 6.28 11.43 20.94
CA GLU A 270 6.55 10.54 22.07
C GLU A 270 5.61 10.83 23.25
N ARG A 271 5.32 12.09 23.55
CA ARG A 271 4.38 12.49 24.59
C ARG A 271 2.97 11.98 24.31
N ILE A 272 2.48 12.09 23.08
CA ILE A 272 1.18 11.55 22.67
C ILE A 272 1.16 10.02 22.80
N LYS A 273 2.22 9.35 22.32
CA LYS A 273 2.37 7.89 22.45
C LYS A 273 2.35 7.47 23.92
N LYS A 274 3.07 8.18 24.78
CA LYS A 274 3.12 7.93 26.22
C LYS A 274 1.74 8.14 26.85
N ARG A 275 1.04 9.22 26.52
CA ARG A 275 -0.33 9.49 27.00
C ARG A 275 -1.30 8.35 26.72
N ILE A 276 -1.23 7.75 25.53
CA ILE A 276 -2.06 6.58 25.16
C ILE A 276 -1.69 5.37 26.04
N SER A 277 -0.40 5.13 26.25
CA SER A 277 0.08 4.04 27.11
C SER A 277 -0.23 4.24 28.59
N ASP A 278 -0.13 5.48 29.09
CA ASP A 278 -0.43 5.84 30.47
C ASP A 278 -1.93 5.66 30.73
N TYR A 279 -2.80 6.03 29.77
CA TYR A 279 -4.24 5.78 29.87
C TYR A 279 -4.56 4.29 29.98
N GLU A 280 -3.84 3.42 29.26
CA GLU A 280 -3.96 1.98 29.45
C GLU A 280 -3.56 1.59 30.88
N GLN A 281 -2.37 1.99 31.34
CA GLN A 281 -1.85 1.64 32.66
C GLN A 281 -2.72 2.12 33.82
N ASP A 282 -3.28 3.32 33.73
CA ASP A 282 -4.16 3.90 34.76
C ASP A 282 -5.47 3.11 34.91
N LEU A 283 -5.92 2.42 33.85
CA LEU A 283 -7.07 1.52 33.93
C LEU A 283 -6.74 0.18 34.62
N TRP A 284 -5.46 -0.17 34.72
CA TRP A 284 -4.99 -1.38 35.42
C TRP A 284 -4.61 -1.15 36.88
N ASN A 285 -4.16 0.06 37.24
CA ASN A 285 -3.81 0.40 38.62
C ASN A 285 -5.06 0.74 39.44
N TYR A 286 -5.46 -0.18 40.31
CA TYR A 286 -6.49 0.02 41.33
C TYR A 286 -5.98 -0.42 42.70
#